data_AF-L9KJS4-F1
#
_entry.id   AF-L9KJS4-F1
#
_cell.length_a   1.000
_cell.length_b   1.000
_cell.length_c   1.000
_cell.angle_alpha   90.00
_cell.angle_beta   90.00
_cell.angle_gamma   90.00
#
_symmetry.space_group_name_H-M   'P 1'
#
loop_
_entity.id
_entity.type
_entity.pdbx_description
1 polymer ?
#
loop_
_entity_poly.entity_id
_entity_poly.type
_entity_poly.pdbx_seq_one_letter_code
_entity_poly.pdbx_strand_id
1 'polypeptide(L)'
;MAQNWDYFPEEKREIVIETAMQTNLRRREDGEEESVANGPKGRVKVNSVVDTARARLEKYDVGTKYSHLLPNKYSVLVPLLVKEGKLHLLFTLRSEKLRKAPGEVCFPGGKCEPTDADDIATALREAQEEVGLHPHQVEVVCRLVPYLYESSTLVTPVVGFIDQNFQAQPNPSEVKDVFLVPLDYFLCPDVYFRRHFVYSGHPYIVHCFEYTNPKGELHTAAIRAQQRHLKAAPLKLGRIHLHWKLRSLQAQRLAQDRAGLSP
;
A
#
# COMPACT_ATOMS: atom_id res chain seq x y z
N MET A 1 -28.66 17.94 -3.53
CA MET A 1 -28.20 18.55 -2.27
C MET A 1 -26.72 18.26 -2.13
N ALA A 2 -25.87 19.28 -2.13
CA ALA A 2 -24.43 19.12 -1.97
C ALA A 2 -24.14 18.81 -0.49
N GLN A 3 -23.66 17.60 -0.19
CA GLN A 3 -23.23 17.24 1.15
C GLN A 3 -21.82 17.80 1.38
N ASN A 4 -21.66 18.53 2.48
CA ASN A 4 -20.41 19.20 2.88
C ASN A 4 -19.26 18.20 3.01
N TRP A 5 -18.09 18.60 2.51
CA TRP A 5 -16.95 17.73 2.18
C TRP A 5 -15.74 17.92 3.11
N ASP A 6 -15.97 18.54 4.27
CA ASP A 6 -14.95 19.02 5.22
C ASP A 6 -14.58 18.02 6.34
N TYR A 7 -15.04 16.76 6.27
CA TYR A 7 -14.93 15.84 7.40
C TYR A 7 -13.61 15.04 7.51
N PHE A 8 -12.67 15.23 6.59
CA PHE A 8 -11.44 14.46 6.55
C PHE A 8 -10.23 15.33 6.96
N PRO A 9 -9.51 15.02 8.05
CA PRO A 9 -8.27 15.71 8.39
C PRO A 9 -7.22 15.58 7.28
N GLU A 10 -6.47 16.64 7.04
CA GLU A 10 -5.49 16.77 5.94
C GLU A 10 -4.21 15.95 6.19
N GLU A 11 -3.89 15.71 7.47
CA GLU A 11 -2.59 15.20 7.93
C GLU A 11 -2.45 13.67 7.91
N LYS A 12 -3.48 12.92 7.46
CA LYS A 12 -3.53 11.44 7.56
C LYS A 12 -3.96 10.73 6.27
N ARG A 13 -3.67 11.27 5.09
CA ARG A 13 -4.21 10.75 3.82
C ARG A 13 -3.22 10.00 2.90
N GLU A 14 -2.07 9.60 3.40
CA GLU A 14 -1.09 8.78 2.68
C GLU A 14 -0.65 7.61 3.55
N ILE A 15 -1.48 6.59 3.72
CA ILE A 15 -1.14 5.50 4.62
C ILE A 15 -1.58 4.19 4.00
N VAL A 16 -0.63 3.56 3.32
CA VAL A 16 -0.37 2.11 3.32
C VAL A 16 1.13 1.98 3.07
N ILE A 17 1.56 2.69 2.04
CA ILE A 17 2.89 2.63 1.48
C ILE A 17 3.86 3.46 2.34
N GLU A 18 3.62 4.76 2.56
CA GLU A 18 4.55 5.64 3.31
C GLU A 18 4.87 5.22 4.75
N THR A 19 3.91 4.62 5.47
CA THR A 19 4.11 4.23 6.88
C THR A 19 4.97 2.97 7.03
N ALA A 20 4.73 1.96 6.20
CA ALA A 20 5.50 0.72 6.25
C ALA A 20 6.91 0.93 5.65
N MET A 21 7.02 1.85 4.69
CA MET A 21 8.24 2.36 4.03
C MET A 21 9.32 2.93 4.96
N GLN A 22 8.96 3.71 5.98
CA GLN A 22 9.95 4.33 6.90
C GLN A 22 10.67 3.32 7.80
N THR A 23 10.24 2.06 7.82
CA THR A 23 10.84 0.98 8.64
C THR A 23 12.06 0.34 7.96
N ASN A 24 12.01 0.19 6.64
CA ASN A 24 13.09 -0.45 5.86
C ASN A 24 14.32 0.46 5.67
N LEU A 25 14.13 1.79 5.68
CA LEU A 25 15.22 2.75 5.44
C LEU A 25 16.20 2.85 6.62
N ARG A 26 15.72 2.82 7.88
CA ARG A 26 16.61 2.98 9.05
C ARG A 26 17.57 1.81 9.26
N ARG A 27 17.19 0.58 8.90
CA ARG A 27 18.08 -0.60 9.00
C ARG A 27 19.28 -0.55 8.06
N ARG A 28 19.28 0.32 7.03
CA ARG A 28 20.45 0.50 6.15
C ARG A 28 21.45 1.52 6.67
N GLU A 29 21.08 2.34 7.67
CA GLU A 29 21.97 3.38 8.22
C GLU A 29 22.67 2.92 9.52
N ASP A 30 22.12 1.93 10.22
CA ASP A 30 22.73 1.37 11.43
C ASP A 30 23.57 0.12 11.08
N GLY A 31 24.81 0.35 10.65
CA GLY A 31 25.82 -0.70 10.52
C GLY A 31 26.42 -1.02 11.89
N GLU A 32 25.87 -2.03 12.57
CA GLU A 32 26.54 -2.70 13.70
C GLU A 32 27.11 -4.03 13.22
N GLU A 33 28.43 -4.03 13.03
CA GLU A 33 29.29 -5.21 13.05
C GLU A 33 29.24 -5.78 14.48
N GLU A 34 28.58 -6.93 14.69
CA GLU A 34 28.80 -7.67 15.94
C GLU A 34 28.85 -9.18 15.74
N SER A 35 29.81 -9.74 16.47
CA SER A 35 30.52 -10.99 16.25
C SER A 35 29.73 -12.27 16.51
N VAL A 36 30.31 -13.37 16.03
CA VAL A 36 29.74 -14.72 15.89
C VAL A 36 29.40 -15.37 17.24
N ALA A 37 28.12 -15.70 17.45
CA ALA A 37 27.70 -16.79 18.32
C ALA A 37 26.62 -17.65 17.62
N ASN A 38 26.85 -18.97 17.56
CA ASN A 38 26.01 -19.96 16.91
C ASN A 38 24.78 -20.31 17.77
N GLY A 39 23.59 -19.89 17.33
CA GLY A 39 22.27 -20.29 17.83
C GLY A 39 21.23 -20.16 16.70
N PRO A 40 20.01 -20.74 16.80
CA PRO A 40 19.11 -20.90 15.64
C PRO A 40 18.60 -19.54 15.10
N LYS A 41 19.25 -19.03 14.05
CA LYS A 41 19.14 -17.65 13.52
C LYS A 41 17.83 -17.28 12.80
N GLY A 42 16.87 -18.19 12.67
CA GLY A 42 15.68 -17.99 11.82
C GLY A 42 14.46 -17.35 12.50
N ARG A 43 14.16 -17.72 13.75
CA ARG A 43 12.83 -17.46 14.36
C ARG A 43 12.70 -16.08 15.00
N VAL A 44 13.78 -15.54 15.56
CA VAL A 44 13.76 -14.28 16.32
C VAL A 44 13.66 -13.05 15.40
N LYS A 45 14.26 -13.12 14.19
CA LYS A 45 14.35 -11.97 13.28
C LYS A 45 13.02 -11.63 12.61
N VAL A 46 12.20 -12.63 12.31
CA VAL A 46 10.89 -12.44 11.64
C VAL A 46 9.86 -11.80 12.57
N ASN A 47 9.75 -12.29 13.80
CA ASN A 47 8.84 -11.72 14.80
C ASN A 47 9.16 -10.22 15.02
N SER A 48 10.44 -9.84 15.08
CA SER A 48 10.84 -8.43 15.22
C SER A 48 10.34 -7.49 14.11
N VAL A 49 10.25 -7.98 12.85
CA VAL A 49 9.80 -7.16 11.71
C VAL A 49 8.29 -7.00 11.74
N VAL A 50 7.56 -8.09 11.99
CA VAL A 50 6.11 -8.09 12.10
C VAL A 50 5.68 -7.21 13.28
N ASP A 51 6.28 -7.38 14.45
CA ASP A 51 5.94 -6.61 15.66
C ASP A 51 6.19 -5.11 15.46
N THR A 52 7.32 -4.75 14.85
CA THR A 52 7.64 -3.34 14.54
C THR A 52 6.62 -2.74 13.55
N ALA A 53 6.25 -3.49 12.51
CA ALA A 53 5.29 -3.04 11.52
C ALA A 53 3.87 -2.94 12.13
N ARG A 54 3.46 -3.92 12.94
CA ARG A 54 2.19 -3.92 13.68
C ARG A 54 2.06 -2.69 14.56
N ALA A 55 3.04 -2.44 15.44
CA ALA A 55 3.03 -1.30 16.34
C ALA A 55 3.00 0.07 15.64
N ARG A 56 3.44 0.14 14.37
CA ARG A 56 3.31 1.36 13.54
C ARG A 56 1.92 1.46 12.92
N LEU A 57 1.42 0.38 12.33
CA LEU A 57 0.12 0.32 11.68
C LEU A 57 -1.04 0.62 12.63
N GLU A 58 -0.98 0.12 13.86
CA GLU A 58 -1.98 0.38 14.91
C GLU A 58 -2.20 1.88 15.19
N LYS A 59 -1.17 2.73 15.02
CA LYS A 59 -1.28 4.19 15.22
C LYS A 59 -2.15 4.88 14.16
N TYR A 60 -2.40 4.19 13.05
CA TYR A 60 -3.20 4.68 11.93
C TYR A 60 -4.56 3.99 11.84
N ASP A 61 -4.88 3.11 12.78
CA ASP A 61 -6.21 2.52 12.84
C ASP A 61 -7.26 3.62 13.09
N VAL A 62 -8.21 3.73 12.17
CA VAL A 62 -9.35 4.64 12.28
C VAL A 62 -10.58 3.96 12.86
N GLY A 63 -10.50 2.65 13.13
CA GLY A 63 -11.60 1.87 13.65
C GLY A 63 -12.82 1.92 12.71
N THR A 64 -14.02 2.00 13.30
CA THR A 64 -15.30 2.11 12.57
C THR A 64 -15.69 3.55 12.25
N LYS A 65 -14.81 4.54 12.46
CA LYS A 65 -15.18 5.97 12.41
C LYS A 65 -15.90 6.39 11.13
N TYR A 66 -15.58 5.76 10.00
CA TYR A 66 -16.10 6.13 8.69
C TYR A 66 -17.04 5.09 8.08
N SER A 67 -17.32 3.99 8.78
CA SER A 67 -18.03 2.83 8.22
C SER A 67 -19.49 3.10 7.83
N HIS A 68 -20.05 4.24 8.26
CA HIS A 68 -21.44 4.63 8.06
C HIS A 68 -21.60 5.82 7.08
N LEU A 69 -20.52 6.34 6.50
CA LEU A 69 -20.56 7.59 5.73
C LEU A 69 -21.32 7.48 4.40
N LEU A 70 -21.21 6.35 3.71
CA LEU A 70 -21.84 6.14 2.40
C LEU A 70 -22.45 4.74 2.33
N PRO A 71 -23.56 4.58 1.59
CA PRO A 71 -24.25 3.29 1.48
C PRO A 71 -23.53 2.31 0.54
N ASN A 72 -22.82 2.81 -0.49
CA ASN A 72 -22.08 1.96 -1.41
C ASN A 72 -20.66 1.74 -0.86
N LYS A 73 -20.47 0.58 -0.22
CA LYS A 73 -19.25 0.23 0.51
C LYS A 73 -18.51 -0.91 -0.15
N TYR A 74 -17.20 -0.78 -0.19
CA TYR A 74 -16.26 -1.80 -0.61
C TYR A 74 -15.15 -1.91 0.43
N SER A 75 -14.56 -3.09 0.56
CA SER A 75 -13.37 -3.28 1.38
C SER A 75 -12.29 -4.00 0.60
N VAL A 76 -11.04 -3.63 0.84
CA VAL A 76 -9.87 -4.28 0.26
C VAL A 76 -8.94 -4.74 1.38
N LEU A 77 -8.41 -5.96 1.25
CA LEU A 77 -7.38 -6.47 2.13
C LEU A 77 -6.02 -6.02 1.60
N VAL A 78 -5.26 -5.27 2.38
CA VAL A 78 -3.85 -4.96 2.16
C VAL A 78 -3.03 -6.07 2.83
N PRO A 79 -2.58 -7.09 2.08
CA PRO A 79 -2.10 -8.33 2.67
C PRO A 79 -0.58 -8.26 2.80
N LEU A 80 -0.09 -8.25 4.03
CA LEU A 80 1.33 -8.25 4.35
C LEU A 80 1.80 -9.66 4.66
N LEU A 81 2.94 -10.06 4.10
CA LEU A 81 3.59 -11.30 4.47
C LEU A 81 5.10 -11.12 4.60
N VAL A 82 5.73 -12.01 5.37
CA VAL A 82 7.19 -12.04 5.46
C VAL A 82 7.72 -13.16 4.59
N LYS A 83 8.53 -12.79 3.60
CA LYS A 83 9.29 -13.73 2.76
C LYS A 83 10.75 -13.31 2.79
N GLU A 84 11.64 -14.28 3.04
CA GLU A 84 13.09 -14.05 3.09
C GLU A 84 13.48 -12.92 4.08
N GLY A 85 12.75 -12.81 5.20
CA GLY A 85 12.98 -11.79 6.22
C GLY A 85 12.54 -10.37 5.86
N LYS A 86 11.85 -10.18 4.72
CA LYS A 86 11.33 -8.89 4.26
C LYS A 86 9.80 -8.90 4.13
N LEU A 87 9.20 -7.75 4.39
CA LEU A 87 7.77 -7.54 4.12
C LEU A 87 7.50 -7.47 2.63
N HIS A 88 6.45 -8.17 2.21
CA HIS A 88 5.92 -8.15 0.87
C HIS A 88 4.43 -7.82 0.93
N LEU A 89 3.93 -7.22 -0.14
CA LEU A 89 2.51 -7.06 -0.41
C LEU A 89 2.08 -8.10 -1.43
N LEU A 90 0.93 -8.74 -1.18
CA LEU A 90 0.27 -9.60 -2.15
C LEU A 90 -0.70 -8.78 -3.01
N PHE A 91 -0.64 -9.01 -4.32
CA PHE A 91 -1.53 -8.40 -5.30
C PHE A 91 -2.21 -9.47 -6.15
N THR A 92 -3.39 -9.14 -6.67
CA THR A 92 -4.10 -9.91 -7.67
C THR A 92 -4.06 -9.17 -9.01
N LEU A 93 -3.90 -9.92 -10.10
CA LEU A 93 -4.16 -9.45 -11.45
C LEU A 93 -5.57 -9.89 -11.83
N ARG A 94 -6.47 -8.94 -12.08
CA ARG A 94 -7.87 -9.23 -12.38
C ARG A 94 -8.03 -9.95 -13.72
N SER A 95 -8.96 -10.89 -13.76
CA SER A 95 -9.33 -11.62 -14.96
C SER A 95 -9.87 -10.67 -16.03
N GLU A 96 -9.47 -10.88 -17.28
CA GLU A 96 -9.94 -10.12 -18.45
C GLU A 96 -11.45 -10.29 -18.69
N LYS A 97 -12.06 -11.33 -18.10
CA LYS A 97 -13.48 -11.66 -18.24
C LYS A 97 -14.38 -10.79 -17.36
N LEU A 98 -13.82 -10.02 -16.44
CA LEU A 98 -14.59 -9.20 -15.51
C LEU A 98 -15.14 -7.94 -16.19
N ARG A 99 -16.38 -7.58 -15.84
CA ARG A 99 -17.03 -6.37 -16.36
C ARG A 99 -16.40 -5.06 -15.85
N LYS A 100 -15.75 -5.11 -14.69
CA LYS A 100 -15.13 -3.95 -14.03
C LYS A 100 -13.63 -4.18 -13.85
N ALA A 101 -12.84 -3.20 -14.30
CA ALA A 101 -11.39 -3.18 -14.17
C ALA A 101 -10.70 -4.49 -14.65
N PRO A 102 -11.01 -5.01 -15.86
CA PRO A 102 -10.32 -6.19 -16.38
C PRO A 102 -8.82 -5.91 -16.54
N GLY A 103 -7.98 -6.88 -16.16
CA GLY A 103 -6.52 -6.77 -16.30
C GLY A 103 -5.84 -5.78 -15.36
N GLU A 104 -6.56 -5.13 -14.44
CA GLU A 104 -5.95 -4.26 -13.44
C GLU A 104 -5.29 -5.06 -12.32
N VAL A 105 -4.16 -4.54 -11.84
CA VAL A 105 -3.53 -5.01 -10.60
C VAL A 105 -4.23 -4.36 -9.42
N CYS A 106 -4.75 -5.15 -8.49
CA CYS A 106 -5.40 -4.66 -7.29
C CYS A 106 -5.04 -5.49 -6.05
N PHE A 107 -5.47 -5.00 -4.90
CA PHE A 107 -5.56 -5.82 -3.70
C PHE A 107 -6.81 -6.70 -3.76
N PRO A 108 -6.82 -7.87 -3.07
CA PRO A 108 -8.04 -8.64 -2.91
C PRO A 108 -9.14 -7.81 -2.25
N GLY A 109 -10.36 -7.88 -2.76
CA GLY A 109 -11.45 -7.13 -2.19
C GLY A 109 -12.60 -6.86 -3.15
N GLY A 110 -13.71 -6.42 -2.56
CA GLY A 110 -14.95 -6.28 -3.30
C GLY A 110 -16.01 -5.56 -2.51
N LYS A 111 -17.26 -5.80 -2.89
CA LYS A 111 -18.41 -5.03 -2.41
C LYS A 111 -18.88 -5.61 -1.08
N CYS A 112 -19.26 -4.74 -0.15
CA CYS A 112 -19.93 -5.17 1.08
C CYS A 112 -21.29 -5.83 0.75
N GLU A 113 -21.50 -7.01 1.33
CA GLU A 113 -22.74 -7.77 1.24
C GLU A 113 -23.55 -7.71 2.54
N PRO A 114 -24.88 -7.93 2.51
CA PRO A 114 -25.73 -7.93 3.71
C PRO A 114 -25.33 -8.97 4.78
N THR A 115 -24.59 -10.00 4.37
CA THR A 115 -24.07 -11.07 5.23
C THR A 115 -22.79 -10.67 5.96
N ASP A 116 -22.11 -9.61 5.52
CA ASP A 116 -20.88 -9.14 6.14
C ASP A 116 -21.18 -8.41 7.46
N ALA A 117 -20.57 -8.86 8.55
CA ALA A 117 -20.76 -8.24 9.86
C ALA A 117 -20.16 -6.83 9.93
N ASP A 118 -19.05 -6.59 9.24
CA ASP A 118 -18.37 -5.30 9.16
C ASP A 118 -17.43 -5.22 7.93
N ASP A 119 -16.71 -4.10 7.82
CA ASP A 119 -15.76 -3.86 6.72
C ASP A 119 -14.61 -4.88 6.68
N ILE A 120 -14.25 -5.48 7.82
CA ILE A 120 -13.22 -6.52 7.91
C ILE A 120 -13.76 -7.83 7.35
N ALA A 121 -14.99 -8.21 7.72
CA ALA A 121 -15.67 -9.38 7.18
C ALA A 121 -15.75 -9.33 5.65
N THR A 122 -16.10 -8.18 5.06
CA THR A 122 -16.09 -7.99 3.60
C THR A 122 -14.70 -8.26 3.01
N ALA A 123 -13.64 -7.66 3.55
CA ALA A 123 -12.28 -7.84 3.03
C ALA A 123 -11.81 -9.30 3.09
N LEU A 124 -12.12 -10.00 4.19
CA LEU A 124 -11.72 -11.40 4.39
C LEU A 124 -12.54 -12.37 3.53
N ARG A 125 -13.85 -12.14 3.37
CA ARG A 125 -14.72 -12.94 2.49
C ARG A 125 -14.22 -12.87 1.05
N GLU A 126 -14.01 -11.66 0.54
CA GLU A 126 -13.51 -11.42 -0.82
C GLU A 126 -12.11 -12.02 -1.03
N ALA A 127 -11.20 -11.87 -0.06
CA ALA A 127 -9.88 -12.49 -0.14
C ALA A 127 -9.95 -14.03 -0.14
N GLN A 128 -10.90 -14.62 0.58
CA GLN A 128 -11.15 -16.05 0.54
C GLN A 128 -11.66 -16.49 -0.84
N GLU A 129 -12.62 -15.76 -1.41
CA GLU A 129 -13.21 -16.04 -2.72
C GLU A 129 -12.20 -15.89 -3.87
N GLU A 130 -11.37 -14.85 -3.84
CA GLU A 130 -10.44 -14.51 -4.92
C GLU A 130 -9.15 -15.35 -4.89
N VAL A 131 -8.57 -15.58 -3.71
CA VAL A 131 -7.24 -16.21 -3.57
C VAL A 131 -7.18 -17.37 -2.58
N GLY A 132 -8.32 -17.82 -2.04
CA GLY A 132 -8.39 -18.94 -1.10
C GLY A 132 -7.84 -18.63 0.29
N LEU A 133 -7.73 -17.34 0.66
CA LEU A 133 -7.19 -16.92 1.95
C LEU A 133 -8.23 -17.02 3.06
N HIS A 134 -8.12 -18.03 3.91
CA HIS A 134 -9.07 -18.22 5.00
C HIS A 134 -8.87 -17.18 6.12
N PRO A 135 -9.94 -16.73 6.82
CA PRO A 135 -9.85 -15.77 7.90
C PRO A 135 -8.86 -16.13 9.01
N HIS A 136 -8.73 -17.41 9.35
CA HIS A 136 -7.79 -17.87 10.39
C HIS A 136 -6.32 -17.79 9.97
N GLN A 137 -6.03 -17.52 8.69
CA GLN A 137 -4.68 -17.32 8.16
C GLN A 137 -4.29 -15.84 8.13
N VAL A 138 -5.16 -14.95 8.61
CA VAL A 138 -4.95 -13.50 8.59
C VAL A 138 -5.08 -12.92 10.00
N GLU A 139 -4.02 -12.29 10.47
CA GLU A 139 -4.07 -11.42 11.64
C GLU A 139 -4.37 -9.98 11.19
N VAL A 140 -5.61 -9.53 11.37
CA VAL A 140 -6.00 -8.16 11.02
C VAL A 140 -5.44 -7.18 12.04
N VAL A 141 -4.78 -6.12 11.56
CA VAL A 141 -4.06 -5.15 12.39
C VAL A 141 -4.81 -3.83 12.51
N CYS A 142 -5.30 -3.29 11.40
CA CYS A 142 -5.96 -1.98 11.41
C CYS A 142 -6.88 -1.78 10.20
N ARG A 143 -7.81 -0.84 10.34
CA ARG A 143 -8.51 -0.20 9.23
C ARG A 143 -7.88 1.16 8.98
N LEU A 144 -7.53 1.41 7.74
CA LEU A 144 -6.95 2.68 7.35
C LEU A 144 -8.04 3.69 6.96
N VAL A 145 -7.65 4.95 6.81
CA VAL A 145 -8.58 5.99 6.32
C VAL A 145 -9.14 5.54 4.97
N PRO A 146 -10.48 5.45 4.82
CA PRO A 146 -11.07 5.05 3.56
C PRO A 146 -10.91 6.14 2.51
N TYR A 147 -10.95 5.74 1.25
CA TYR A 147 -10.91 6.65 0.11
C TYR A 147 -12.20 6.55 -0.71
N LEU A 148 -12.48 7.62 -1.46
CA LEU A 148 -13.61 7.65 -2.36
C LEU A 148 -13.19 7.13 -3.74
N TYR A 149 -13.91 6.13 -4.21
CA TYR A 149 -13.84 5.63 -5.57
C TYR A 149 -15.08 6.09 -6.35
N GLU A 150 -14.87 6.60 -7.56
CA GLU A 150 -15.94 7.10 -8.45
C GLU A 150 -16.95 8.05 -7.75
N SER A 151 -16.46 8.92 -6.85
CA SER A 151 -17.20 9.93 -6.07
C SER A 151 -18.34 9.43 -5.17
N SER A 152 -18.74 8.16 -5.26
CA SER A 152 -19.94 7.61 -4.63
C SER A 152 -19.72 6.28 -3.91
N THR A 153 -18.51 5.73 -4.01
CA THR A 153 -18.12 4.46 -3.41
C THR A 153 -17.09 4.71 -2.31
N LEU A 154 -17.35 4.26 -1.09
CA LEU A 154 -16.38 4.30 -0.01
C LEU A 154 -15.61 2.98 0.02
N VAL A 155 -14.30 3.05 -0.16
CA VAL A 155 -13.42 1.87 -0.08
C VAL A 155 -12.62 1.91 1.20
N THR A 156 -12.76 0.88 2.04
CA THR A 156 -12.07 0.74 3.32
C THR A 156 -10.87 -0.23 3.17
N PRO A 157 -9.62 0.25 3.31
CA PRO A 157 -8.46 -0.63 3.34
C PRO A 157 -8.32 -1.28 4.72
N VAL A 158 -8.24 -2.60 4.74
CA VAL A 158 -8.03 -3.43 5.93
C VAL A 158 -6.63 -4.03 5.82
N VAL A 159 -5.75 -3.77 6.78
CA VAL A 159 -4.38 -4.33 6.76
C VAL A 159 -4.32 -5.58 7.60
N GLY A 160 -3.75 -6.65 7.07
CA GLY A 160 -3.55 -7.90 7.80
C GLY A 160 -2.23 -8.60 7.47
N PHE A 161 -1.66 -9.29 8.46
CA PHE A 161 -0.54 -10.19 8.25
C PHE A 161 -1.05 -11.58 7.88
N ILE A 162 -0.55 -12.11 6.76
CA ILE A 162 -0.85 -13.47 6.30
C ILE A 162 0.13 -14.46 6.94
N ASP A 163 -0.38 -15.64 7.30
CA ASP A 163 0.40 -16.80 7.72
C ASP A 163 1.47 -17.19 6.67
N GLN A 164 2.67 -17.54 7.12
CA GLN A 164 3.79 -17.87 6.21
C GLN A 164 3.55 -19.13 5.38
N ASN A 165 2.65 -20.01 5.81
CA ASN A 165 2.32 -21.25 5.11
C ASN A 165 1.15 -21.07 4.12
N PHE A 166 0.57 -19.87 4.03
CA PHE A 166 -0.46 -19.60 3.04
C PHE A 166 0.08 -19.80 1.62
N GLN A 167 -0.70 -20.53 0.83
CA GLN A 167 -0.49 -20.69 -0.60
C GLN A 167 -1.75 -20.21 -1.32
N ALA A 168 -1.58 -19.22 -2.20
CA ALA A 168 -2.69 -18.66 -2.95
C ALA A 168 -3.31 -19.72 -3.86
N GLN A 169 -4.64 -19.75 -3.89
CA GLN A 169 -5.45 -20.56 -4.78
C GLN A 169 -6.34 -19.59 -5.59
N PRO A 170 -5.81 -19.00 -6.68
CA PRO A 170 -6.53 -17.99 -7.43
C PRO A 170 -7.79 -18.57 -8.06
N ASN A 171 -8.93 -17.90 -7.88
CA ASN A 171 -10.16 -18.24 -8.57
C ASN A 171 -10.10 -17.73 -10.02
N PRO A 172 -10.03 -18.60 -11.04
CA PRO A 172 -9.80 -18.19 -12.43
C PRO A 172 -10.97 -17.41 -13.06
N SER A 173 -12.16 -17.39 -12.44
CA SER A 173 -13.23 -16.50 -12.90
C SER A 173 -12.92 -15.03 -12.62
N GLU A 174 -12.10 -14.74 -11.62
CA GLU A 174 -11.89 -13.38 -11.09
C GLU A 174 -10.42 -12.96 -11.09
N VAL A 175 -9.51 -13.89 -10.84
CA VAL A 175 -8.08 -13.64 -10.71
C VAL A 175 -7.32 -14.41 -11.79
N LYS A 176 -6.59 -13.65 -12.62
CA LYS A 176 -5.69 -14.18 -13.64
C LYS A 176 -4.36 -14.62 -13.03
N ASP A 177 -3.86 -13.86 -12.07
CA ASP A 177 -2.57 -14.13 -11.44
C ASP A 177 -2.48 -13.54 -10.03
N VAL A 178 -1.58 -14.09 -9.20
CA VAL A 178 -1.27 -13.62 -7.85
C VAL A 178 0.23 -13.51 -7.69
N PHE A 179 0.70 -12.35 -7.28
CA PHE A 179 2.13 -12.09 -7.15
C PHE A 179 2.45 -11.25 -5.93
N LEU A 180 3.72 -11.26 -5.55
CA LEU A 180 4.24 -10.56 -4.40
C LEU A 180 5.18 -9.46 -4.85
N VAL A 181 5.10 -8.30 -4.20
CA VAL A 181 6.03 -7.20 -4.39
C VAL A 181 6.72 -6.89 -3.06
N PRO A 182 8.06 -6.87 -2.99
CA PRO A 182 8.77 -6.43 -1.81
C PRO A 182 8.32 -5.03 -1.43
N LEU A 183 8.00 -4.80 -0.16
CA LEU A 183 7.47 -3.50 0.29
C LEU A 183 8.51 -2.37 0.07
N ASP A 184 9.81 -2.69 0.14
CA ASP A 184 10.90 -1.75 -0.13
C ASP A 184 11.01 -1.36 -1.62
N TYR A 185 10.42 -2.12 -2.55
CA TYR A 185 10.40 -1.76 -3.98
C TYR A 185 9.71 -0.41 -4.20
N PHE A 186 8.61 -0.14 -3.49
CA PHE A 186 7.86 1.11 -3.64
C PHE A 186 8.67 2.36 -3.20
N LEU A 187 9.77 2.19 -2.45
CA LEU A 187 10.67 3.29 -2.05
C LEU A 187 11.64 3.68 -3.15
N CYS A 188 12.10 2.70 -3.90
CA CYS A 188 13.12 2.84 -4.93
C CYS A 188 12.75 1.95 -6.12
N PRO A 189 11.65 2.28 -6.81
CA PRO A 189 11.18 1.48 -7.93
C PRO A 189 12.10 1.64 -9.14
N ASP A 190 12.24 0.58 -9.93
CA ASP A 190 13.01 0.62 -11.19
C ASP A 190 12.33 1.57 -12.19
N VAL A 191 11.00 1.47 -12.30
CA VAL A 191 10.17 2.33 -13.15
C VAL A 191 9.04 2.90 -12.32
N TYR A 192 8.99 4.23 -12.27
CA TYR A 192 7.93 4.98 -11.60
C TYR A 192 7.60 6.25 -12.36
N PHE A 193 6.29 6.48 -12.52
CA PHE A 193 5.78 7.71 -13.09
C PHE A 193 4.45 8.08 -12.47
N ARG A 194 4.07 9.36 -12.63
CA ARG A 194 2.79 9.89 -12.17
C ARG A 194 1.91 10.15 -13.38
N ARG A 195 0.65 9.74 -13.30
CA ARG A 195 -0.38 10.17 -14.25
C ARG A 195 -1.35 11.11 -13.57
N HIS A 196 -1.65 12.21 -14.24
CA HIS A 196 -2.69 13.13 -13.81
C HIS A 196 -4.00 12.74 -14.50
N PHE A 197 -5.07 12.64 -13.72
CA PHE A 197 -6.41 12.43 -14.24
C PHE A 197 -7.37 13.45 -13.65
N VAL A 198 -8.37 13.87 -14.41
CA VAL A 198 -9.46 14.68 -13.89
C VAL A 198 -10.67 13.78 -13.77
N TYR A 199 -11.19 13.62 -12.55
CA TYR A 199 -12.40 12.84 -12.29
C TYR A 199 -13.41 13.72 -11.55
N SER A 200 -14.64 13.83 -12.06
CA SER A 200 -15.67 14.76 -11.56
C SER A 200 -15.16 16.20 -11.38
N GLY A 201 -14.30 16.69 -12.29
CA GLY A 201 -13.74 18.05 -12.24
C GLY A 201 -12.61 18.26 -11.21
N HIS A 202 -12.22 17.22 -10.48
CA HIS A 202 -11.10 17.26 -9.54
C HIS A 202 -9.86 16.57 -10.11
N PRO A 203 -8.66 17.18 -10.01
CA PRO A 203 -7.43 16.51 -10.39
C PRO A 203 -7.06 15.43 -9.37
N TYR A 204 -6.62 14.28 -9.87
CA TYR A 204 -6.09 13.15 -9.14
C TYR A 204 -4.71 12.81 -9.70
N ILE A 205 -3.82 12.36 -8.82
CA ILE A 205 -2.54 11.79 -9.21
C ILE A 205 -2.62 10.29 -9.00
N VAL A 206 -2.15 9.54 -9.98
CA VAL A 206 -1.99 8.09 -9.88
C VAL A 206 -0.51 7.79 -9.97
N HIS A 207 -0.01 7.08 -8.95
CA HIS A 207 1.36 6.62 -8.89
C HIS A 207 1.42 5.28 -9.60
N CYS A 208 2.17 5.21 -10.70
CA CYS A 208 2.31 4.01 -11.50
C CYS A 208 3.71 3.43 -11.28
N PHE A 209 3.76 2.12 -11.06
CA PHE A 209 4.95 1.33 -10.81
C PHE A 209 5.00 0.16 -11.78
N GLU A 210 6.16 -0.18 -12.32
CA GLU A 210 6.34 -1.39 -13.13
C GLU A 210 7.32 -2.34 -12.46
N TYR A 211 6.79 -3.44 -11.95
CA TYR A 211 7.54 -4.44 -11.21
C TYR A 211 7.73 -5.69 -12.05
N THR A 212 8.99 -6.07 -12.28
CA THR A 212 9.32 -7.38 -12.87
C THR A 212 9.60 -8.35 -11.75
N ASN A 213 8.83 -9.43 -11.68
CA ASN A 213 9.02 -10.45 -10.65
C ASN A 213 10.29 -11.30 -10.93
N PRO A 214 10.77 -12.11 -9.96
CA PRO A 214 11.96 -12.94 -10.16
C PRO A 214 11.85 -13.98 -11.29
N LYS A 215 10.64 -14.29 -11.77
CA LYS A 215 10.40 -15.16 -12.92
C LYS A 215 10.49 -14.42 -14.27
N GLY A 216 10.68 -13.09 -14.25
CA GLY A 216 10.72 -12.25 -15.44
C GLY A 216 9.36 -11.74 -15.92
N GLU A 217 8.29 -11.95 -15.16
CA GLU A 217 6.95 -11.49 -15.53
C GLU A 217 6.78 -10.03 -15.10
N LEU A 218 6.38 -9.18 -16.06
CA LEU A 218 6.14 -7.75 -15.84
C LEU A 218 4.72 -7.51 -15.33
N HIS A 219 4.62 -6.87 -14.17
CA HIS A 219 3.35 -6.42 -13.60
C HIS A 219 3.36 -4.90 -13.44
N THR A 220 2.40 -4.23 -14.09
CA THR A 220 2.19 -2.79 -13.90
C THR A 220 1.15 -2.57 -12.82
N ALA A 221 1.59 -2.03 -11.67
CA ALA A 221 0.71 -1.64 -10.58
C ALA A 221 0.43 -0.13 -10.63
N ALA A 222 -0.84 0.25 -10.73
CA ALA A 222 -1.28 1.63 -10.60
C ALA A 222 -1.88 1.84 -9.21
N ILE A 223 -1.16 2.53 -8.35
CA ILE A 223 -1.60 2.86 -7.00
C ILE A 223 -2.12 4.30 -7.02
N ARG A 224 -3.43 4.45 -6.83
CA ARG A 224 -4.04 5.78 -6.75
C ARG A 224 -3.67 6.39 -5.39
N ALA A 225 -2.90 7.48 -5.39
CA ALA A 225 -2.74 8.30 -4.19
C ALA A 225 -3.57 9.57 -4.37
N GLN A 226 -4.51 9.81 -3.45
CA GLN A 226 -5.37 10.97 -3.55
C GLN A 226 -4.62 12.23 -3.08
N GLN A 227 -3.83 12.86 -3.96
CA GLN A 227 -3.32 14.20 -3.69
C GLN A 227 -4.40 15.23 -4.03
N ARG A 228 -5.07 15.79 -3.02
CA ARG A 228 -5.87 17.00 -3.22
C ARG A 228 -4.94 18.20 -3.34
N HIS A 229 -5.03 18.92 -4.46
CA HIS A 229 -4.55 20.30 -4.51
C HIS A 229 -5.43 21.15 -3.58
N LEU A 230 -4.91 21.49 -2.40
CA LEU A 230 -5.41 22.64 -1.66
C LEU A 230 -5.21 23.89 -2.51
N LYS A 231 -6.30 24.50 -2.96
CA LYS A 231 -6.28 25.93 -3.26
C LYS A 231 -6.36 26.67 -1.91
N ALA A 232 -5.17 26.98 -1.39
CA ALA A 232 -4.80 28.03 -0.43
C ALA A 232 -5.70 28.32 0.80
N ALA A 233 -5.14 28.07 1.98
CA ALA A 233 -5.11 29.05 3.07
C ALA A 233 -3.68 29.06 3.68
N PRO A 234 -3.05 30.22 3.94
CA PRO A 234 -1.71 30.26 4.49
C PRO A 234 -1.78 30.03 6.01
N LEU A 235 -1.48 28.81 6.47
CA LEU A 235 -1.28 28.53 7.88
C LEU A 235 0.20 28.23 8.16
N LYS A 236 0.83 29.20 8.81
CA LYS A 236 2.16 29.10 9.42
C LYS A 236 2.09 28.15 10.63
N LEU A 237 2.54 26.92 10.48
CA LEU A 237 3.06 26.03 11.53
C LEU A 237 3.90 24.98 10.77
N GLY A 238 5.22 24.93 10.85
CA GLY A 238 6.01 24.69 12.05
C GLY A 238 6.86 23.43 11.80
N ARG A 239 8.04 23.61 11.18
CA ARG A 239 9.18 22.67 11.15
C ARG A 239 8.90 21.17 10.92
N ILE A 240 8.52 20.77 9.71
CA ILE A 240 8.96 19.48 9.11
C ILE A 240 9.25 19.74 7.63
N HIS A 241 10.36 20.40 7.37
CA HIS A 241 10.84 20.76 6.02
C HIS A 241 12.36 20.56 5.94
N LEU A 242 12.85 19.45 6.51
CA LEU A 242 14.26 19.10 6.51
C LEU A 242 14.45 17.59 6.29
N HIS A 243 14.38 17.15 5.03
CA HIS A 243 15.34 16.14 4.54
C HIS A 243 15.36 15.95 3.00
N TRP A 244 14.33 16.37 2.27
CA TRP A 244 14.29 16.13 0.81
C TRP A 244 15.16 17.11 -0.02
N LYS A 245 15.47 18.30 0.50
CA LYS A 245 16.19 19.35 -0.24
C LYS A 245 17.72 19.14 -0.33
N LEU A 246 18.29 18.22 0.45
CA LEU A 246 19.74 18.01 0.52
C LEU A 246 20.27 16.96 -0.47
N ARG A 247 19.46 15.98 -0.88
CA ARG A 247 19.88 14.99 -1.90
C ARG A 247 19.70 15.47 -3.34
N SER A 248 18.77 16.38 -3.60
CA SER A 248 18.57 16.94 -4.96
C SER A 248 19.72 17.86 -5.40
N LEU A 249 20.40 18.55 -4.46
CA LEU A 249 21.52 19.44 -4.78
C LEU A 249 22.85 18.68 -4.98
N GLN A 250 23.06 17.53 -4.32
CA GLN A 250 24.22 16.67 -4.59
C GLN A 250 24.08 15.94 -5.93
N ALA A 251 22.86 15.50 -6.29
CA ALA A 251 22.59 14.89 -7.58
C ALA A 251 22.75 15.87 -8.76
N GLN A 252 22.40 17.15 -8.58
CA GLN A 252 22.60 18.19 -9.60
C GLN A 252 24.07 18.57 -9.79
N ARG A 253 24.89 18.54 -8.73
CA ARG A 253 26.34 18.86 -8.81
C ARG A 253 27.13 17.72 -9.48
N LEU A 254 26.79 16.46 -9.18
CA LEU A 254 27.38 15.28 -9.82
C LEU A 254 26.99 15.13 -11.30
N ALA A 255 25.83 15.67 -11.71
CA ALA A 255 25.41 15.71 -13.11
C ALA A 255 26.10 16.83 -13.91
N GLN A 256 26.47 17.96 -13.28
CA GLN A 256 27.23 19.04 -13.93
C GLN A 256 28.72 18.70 -14.07
N ASP A 257 29.33 18.02 -13.09
CA ASP A 257 30.74 17.60 -13.17
C ASP A 257 30.99 16.47 -14.19
N ARG A 258 29.97 15.65 -14.50
CA ARG A 258 30.04 14.61 -15.57
C ARG A 258 29.81 15.16 -16.98
N ALA A 259 29.17 16.32 -17.12
CA ALA A 259 28.93 16.96 -18.41
C ALA A 259 30.08 17.89 -18.84
N GLY A 260 31.04 18.18 -17.95
CA GLY A 260 32.20 19.04 -18.21
C GLY A 260 33.51 18.30 -18.51
N LEU A 261 33.50 16.96 -18.58
CA LEU A 261 34.69 16.15 -18.87
C LEU A 261 34.41 15.20 -20.04
N SER A 262 34.72 15.67 -21.24
CA SER A 262 35.18 14.84 -22.34
C SER A 262 36.48 15.47 -22.88
N PRO A 263 37.46 14.68 -23.35
CA PRO A 263 38.80 15.15 -23.70
C PRO A 263 38.83 16.19 -24.82
#